data_AF-A0A7V3K4S1-F1
#
_entry.id   AF-A0A7V3K4S1-F1
#
_cell.length_a   1.000
_cell.length_b   1.000
_cell.length_c   1.000
_cell.angle_alpha   90.00
_cell.angle_beta   90.00
_cell.angle_gamma   90.00
#
_symmetry.space_group_name_H-M   'P 1'
#
loop_
_entity.id
_entity.type
_entity.pdbx_description
1 polymer ?
#
loop_
_entity_poly.entity_id
_entity_poly.type
_entity_poly.pdbx_seq_one_letter_code
_entity_poly.pdbx_strand_id
1 'polypeptide(L)'
;TVTAAVCIVAADAAAKAADIRLLEIRLANGLGGKSFVLIEGDVSNVEAAMAAGVAQASKEGLLVRSVIIPQLHAEMRGKIL
;
A
#
# COMPACT_ATOMS: atom_id res chain seq x y z
N THR A 1 -0.14 0.72 7.97
CA THR A 1 -1.24 1.00 8.91
C THR A 1 -0.92 0.40 10.27
N VAL A 2 -1.58 0.86 11.33
CA VAL A 2 -1.39 0.35 12.70
C VAL A 2 -2.14 -0.97 12.94
N THR A 3 -3.11 -1.31 12.10
CA THR A 3 -3.90 -2.55 12.18
C THR A 3 -3.96 -3.28 10.84
N ALA A 4 -4.18 -4.59 10.90
CA ALA A 4 -4.39 -5.46 9.73
C ALA A 4 -5.70 -5.13 8.99
N ALA A 5 -6.79 -4.88 9.72
CA ALA A 5 -8.10 -4.59 9.13
C ALA A 5 -8.06 -3.34 8.23
N VAL A 6 -7.49 -2.23 8.73
CA VAL A 6 -7.35 -1.00 7.93
C VAL A 6 -6.42 -1.19 6.74
N CYS A 7 -5.41 -2.06 6.87
CA CYS A 7 -4.54 -2.37 5.73
C CYS A 7 -5.33 -3.01 4.59
N ILE A 8 -6.23 -3.95 4.91
CA ILE A 8 -7.06 -4.63 3.93
C ILE A 8 -8.06 -3.65 3.30
N VAL A 9 -8.72 -2.82 4.10
CA VAL A 9 -9.66 -1.80 3.59
C VAL A 9 -8.95 -0.78 2.68
N ALA A 10 -7.76 -0.32 3.07
CA ALA A 10 -6.97 0.59 2.25
C ALA A 10 -6.49 -0.06 0.94
N ALA A 11 -6.11 -1.35 0.98
CA ALA A 11 -5.71 -2.11 -0.20
C ALA A 11 -6.88 -2.32 -1.17
N ASP A 12 -8.08 -2.65 -0.65
CA ASP A 12 -9.30 -2.78 -1.45
C ASP A 12 -9.68 -1.46 -2.13
N ALA A 13 -9.64 -0.34 -1.39
CA ALA A 13 -9.90 0.98 -1.94
C ALA A 13 -8.88 1.37 -3.02
N ALA A 14 -7.59 1.07 -2.80
CA ALA A 14 -6.53 1.33 -3.77
C ALA A 14 -6.73 0.53 -5.06
N ALA A 15 -7.02 -0.77 -4.96
CA ALA A 15 -7.23 -1.65 -6.11
C ALA A 15 -8.50 -1.32 -6.91
N LYS A 16 -9.52 -0.73 -6.28
CA LYS A 16 -10.75 -0.28 -6.96
C LYS A 16 -10.61 1.08 -7.64
N ALA A 17 -9.63 1.89 -7.24
CA ALA A 17 -9.50 3.27 -7.70
C ALA A 17 -8.72 3.41 -9.02
N ALA A 18 -7.78 2.51 -9.29
CA ALA A 18 -6.96 2.55 -10.49
C ALA A 18 -6.49 1.16 -10.90
N ASP A 19 -6.03 1.03 -12.15
CA ASP A 19 -5.46 -0.21 -12.67
C ASP A 19 -4.04 -0.40 -12.13
N ILE A 20 -3.95 -1.10 -10.99
CA ILE A 20 -2.70 -1.42 -10.28
C ILE A 20 -2.65 -2.90 -9.92
N ARG A 21 -1.44 -3.40 -9.67
CA ARG A 21 -1.21 -4.74 -9.15
C ARG A 21 -0.89 -4.69 -7.66
N LEU A 22 -1.66 -5.41 -6.85
CA LEU A 22 -1.31 -5.70 -5.46
C LEU A 22 -0.20 -6.78 -5.45
N LEU A 23 0.99 -6.42 -4.98
CA LEU A 23 2.14 -7.33 -4.92
C LEU A 23 2.16 -8.14 -3.61
N GLU A 24 2.02 -7.44 -2.48
CA GLU A 24 2.08 -8.07 -1.16
C GLU A 24 1.16 -7.31 -0.19
N ILE A 25 0.44 -8.05 0.65
CA ILE A 25 -0.21 -7.51 1.84
C ILE A 25 0.38 -8.23 3.04
N ARG A 26 1.23 -7.53 3.80
CA ARG A 26 1.85 -8.10 5.00
C ARG A 26 1.06 -7.69 6.23
N LEU A 27 0.46 -8.68 6.90
CA LEU A 27 -0.43 -8.48 8.03
C LEU A 27 0.25 -8.89 9.34
N ALA A 28 0.50 -7.92 10.23
CA ALA A 28 0.79 -8.04 11.67
C ALA A 28 1.85 -9.08 12.15
N ASN A 29 2.50 -9.83 11.27
CA ASN A 29 3.39 -10.94 11.61
C ASN A 29 4.80 -10.43 11.92
N GLY A 30 5.17 -10.39 13.21
CA GLY A 30 6.46 -9.86 13.67
C GLY A 30 6.61 -8.35 13.54
N LEU A 31 5.52 -7.63 13.25
CA LEU A 31 5.51 -6.18 12.97
C LEU A 31 4.88 -5.33 14.08
N GLY A 32 4.55 -5.94 15.23
CA GLY A 32 3.91 -5.24 16.36
C GLY A 32 2.54 -4.67 16.00
N GLY A 33 1.71 -5.45 15.31
CA GLY A 33 0.37 -5.04 14.83
C GLY A 33 0.38 -4.22 13.53
N LYS A 34 1.52 -3.64 13.15
CA LYS A 34 1.64 -2.90 11.89
C LYS A 34 1.45 -3.81 10.69
N SER A 35 0.87 -3.23 9.66
CA SER A 35 0.64 -3.90 8.38
C SER A 35 0.93 -2.95 7.24
N PHE A 36 1.31 -3.46 6.08
CA PHE A 36 1.51 -2.65 4.89
C PHE A 36 1.05 -3.40 3.65
N VAL A 37 0.77 -2.63 2.61
CA VAL A 37 0.47 -3.12 1.28
C VAL A 37 1.50 -2.56 0.31
N LEU A 38 1.94 -3.39 -0.62
CA LEU A 38 2.79 -3.01 -1.73
C LEU A 38 1.99 -3.10 -3.03
N ILE A 39 2.07 -2.04 -3.82
CA ILE A 39 1.40 -1.91 -5.12
C ILE A 39 2.40 -1.54 -6.20
N GLU A 40 2.14 -1.99 -7.43
CA GLU A 40 2.92 -1.65 -8.63
C GLU A 40 1.98 -1.26 -9.77
N GLY A 41 2.44 -0.35 -10.62
CA GLY A 41 1.73 0.11 -11.81
C GLY A 41 2.41 1.36 -12.38
N ASP A 42 1.76 1.97 -13.37
CA ASP A 42 2.17 3.27 -13.88
C ASP A 42 2.04 4.34 -12.78
N VAL A 43 2.92 5.35 -12.81
CA VAL A 43 3.01 6.38 -11.76
C VAL A 43 1.64 7.05 -11.51
N SER A 44 0.91 7.39 -12.58
CA SER A 44 -0.43 7.98 -12.47
C SER A 44 -1.45 7.07 -11.78
N ASN A 45 -1.43 5.76 -12.10
CA ASN A 45 -2.33 4.80 -11.48
C ASN A 45 -1.95 4.57 -10.01
N VAL A 46 -0.65 4.51 -9.70
CA VAL A 46 -0.15 4.37 -8.32
C VAL A 46 -0.51 5.59 -7.48
N GLU A 47 -0.39 6.81 -8.01
CA GLU A 47 -0.81 8.03 -7.32
C GLU A 47 -2.31 8.03 -7.01
N ALA A 48 -3.15 7.68 -7.99
CA ALA A 48 -4.60 7.59 -7.82
C ALA A 48 -5.00 6.51 -6.79
N ALA A 49 -4.44 5.30 -6.92
CA ALA A 49 -4.65 4.21 -5.98
C ALA A 49 -4.20 4.58 -4.57
N MET A 50 -3.04 5.23 -4.45
CA MET A 50 -2.51 5.62 -3.16
C MET A 50 -3.37 6.70 -2.50
N ALA A 51 -3.87 7.69 -3.24
CA ALA A 51 -4.77 8.70 -2.73
C ALA A 51 -6.05 8.07 -2.13
N ALA A 52 -6.66 7.10 -2.83
CA ALA A 52 -7.85 6.40 -2.36
C ALA A 52 -7.59 5.57 -1.09
N GLY A 53 -6.50 4.78 -1.08
CA GLY A 53 -6.14 3.95 0.08
C GLY A 53 -5.73 4.78 1.31
N VAL A 54 -4.95 5.85 1.11
CA VAL A 54 -4.53 6.79 2.16
C VAL A 54 -5.74 7.51 2.75
N ALA A 55 -6.73 7.91 1.95
CA ALA A 55 -7.93 8.56 2.45
C ALA A 55 -8.69 7.66 3.44
N GLN A 56 -8.83 6.37 3.16
CA GLN A 56 -9.47 5.42 4.07
C GLN A 56 -8.66 5.23 5.37
N ALA A 57 -7.35 4.98 5.25
CA ALA A 57 -6.50 4.78 6.43
C ALA A 57 -6.38 6.04 7.30
N SER A 58 -6.40 7.22 6.68
CA SER A 58 -6.33 8.52 7.38
C SER A 58 -7.64 8.86 8.08
N LYS A 59 -8.79 8.48 7.51
CA LYS A 59 -10.11 8.71 8.12
C LYS A 59 -10.22 8.07 9.51
N GLU A 60 -9.59 6.91 9.69
CA GLU A 60 -9.55 6.21 10.98
C GLU A 60 -8.38 6.66 11.89
N GLY A 61 -7.48 7.52 11.41
CA GLY A 61 -6.27 7.92 12.14
C GLY A 61 -5.23 6.80 12.28
N LEU A 62 -5.32 5.76 11.45
CA LEU A 62 -4.51 4.54 11.56
C LEU A 62 -3.46 4.41 10.43
N LEU A 63 -3.27 5.47 9.64
CA LEU A 63 -2.17 5.61 8.71
C LEU A 63 -0.87 5.88 9.47
N VAL A 64 0.17 5.08 9.19
CA VAL A 64 1.51 5.30 9.73
C VAL A 64 2.35 6.12 8.76
N ARG A 65 2.41 5.68 7.49
CA ARG A 65 3.18 6.29 6.41
C ARG A 65 2.70 5.75 5.07
N SER A 66 2.83 6.58 4.03
CA SER A 66 2.75 6.20 2.61
C SER A 66 3.97 6.78 1.87
N VAL A 67 4.43 6.08 0.82
CA VAL A 67 5.55 6.50 -0.04
C VAL A 67 5.30 5.96 -1.45
N ILE A 68 5.58 6.79 -2.45
CA ILE A 68 5.60 6.38 -3.87
C ILE A 68 7.06 6.39 -4.35
N ILE A 69 7.46 5.36 -5.08
CA ILE A 69 8.81 5.21 -5.63
C ILE A 69 8.69 5.02 -7.15
N PRO A 70 8.74 6.11 -7.96
CA PRO A 70 8.50 6.04 -9.41
C PRO A 70 9.51 5.19 -10.18
N GLN A 71 10.78 5.24 -9.77
CA GLN A 71 11.87 4.52 -10.45
C GLN A 71 12.62 3.65 -9.43
N LEU A 72 12.02 2.51 -9.11
CA LEU A 72 12.60 1.55 -8.17
C LEU A 72 13.93 0.99 -8.72
N HIS A 73 14.97 1.02 -7.89
CA HIS A 73 16.28 0.48 -8.25
C HIS A 73 16.20 -1.03 -8.54
N ALA A 74 16.92 -1.51 -9.57
CA ALA A 74 16.81 -2.89 -10.06
C ALA A 74 17.11 -3.94 -8.97
N GLU A 75 18.11 -3.69 -8.11
CA GLU A 75 18.43 -4.59 -6.99
C GLU A 75 17.27 -4.73 -5.99
N MET A 76 16.50 -3.66 -5.78
CA MET A 76 15.35 -3.67 -4.87
C MET A 76 14.19 -4.46 -5.45
N ARG A 77 14.00 -4.42 -6.78
CA ARG A 77 12.95 -5.20 -7.46
C ARG A 77 13.13 -6.71 -7.22
N GLY A 78 14.36 -7.20 -7.21
CA GLY A 78 14.66 -8.62 -6.93
C GLY A 78 14.49 -9.05 -5.46
N LYS A 79 14.29 -8.11 -4.53
CA LYS A 79 14.05 -8.39 -3.09
C LYS A 79 12.56 -8.38 -2.72
N ILE A 80 11.71 -7.91 -3.63
CA ILE A 80 10.26 -7.77 -3.43
C ILE A 80 9.49 -8.94 -4.04
N LEU A 81 9.99 -9.49 -5.15
CA LEU A 81 9.48 -10.68 -5.84
C LEU A 81 10.14 -11.95 -5.28
#